data_AF-A0A5L8ZBF9-F1
#
_entry.id   AF-A0A5L8ZBF9-F1
#
_cell.length_a   1.000
_cell.length_b   1.000
_cell.length_c   1.000
_cell.angle_alpha   90.00
_cell.angle_beta   90.00
_cell.angle_gamma   90.00
#
_symmetry.space_group_name_H-M   'P 1'
#
loop_
_entity.id
_entity.type
_entity.pdbx_description
1 polymer ?
#
loop_
_entity_poly.entity_id
_entity_poly.type
_entity_poly.pdbx_seq_one_letter_code
_entity_poly.pdbx_strand_id
1 'polypeptide(L)'
;LTGAFCFSDARTLAKHLVANHCDFVKSVKSYSKEKIMLAIENETWLDFGLMTNYFHSKKIISTQRSFNEMQISQNYIIKNSSWTEKIKAEKAWFENLPSTLLIYTPKYFTQKSGYALEYLYHNTLSELFVFGSLPDFIWRKIFLSIKDFLNICDTFKSEDKLNFNYQEKTLSRLKEFAKQRNIDLDKPFILNHTPQPSLNELVKQTSEFLPSIKEFSLIHGDFCFSNIMYDFRGSLIKTYDPRGLDFDGKISIFGDKNYDLAKLTHSVLGLYDFIIAGFYECELKDYNLSFKLEINENIIAIQNAFKEIFKIDKALMTLTLHLFLSMLPLHNDDTKRQNAFLANAYRIYDLLKEER
;
A
#
# COMPACT_ATOMS: atom_id res chain seq x y z
N LEU A 1 23.71 -15.68 -22.56
CA LEU A 1 23.89 -14.25 -22.87
C LEU A 1 22.60 -13.55 -22.48
N THR A 2 22.59 -12.98 -21.29
CA THR A 2 21.50 -12.16 -20.77
C THR A 2 21.99 -10.72 -20.76
N GLY A 3 21.19 -9.80 -21.27
CA GLY A 3 21.57 -8.39 -21.41
C GLY A 3 20.78 -7.68 -22.51
N ALA A 4 20.96 -6.36 -22.60
CA ALA A 4 20.41 -5.57 -23.69
C ALA A 4 21.39 -5.55 -24.88
N PHE A 5 20.88 -5.81 -26.09
CA PHE A 5 21.68 -5.78 -27.32
C PHE A 5 21.26 -4.59 -28.17
N CYS A 6 22.21 -3.71 -28.48
CA CYS A 6 22.02 -2.61 -29.41
C CYS A 6 22.79 -2.90 -30.71
N PHE A 7 22.11 -2.75 -31.85
CA PHE A 7 22.68 -3.01 -33.17
C PHE A 7 22.59 -1.74 -34.00
N SER A 8 23.72 -1.27 -34.52
CA SER A 8 23.77 -0.05 -35.34
C SER A 8 23.18 -0.23 -36.75
N ASP A 9 23.01 -1.47 -37.20
CA ASP A 9 22.47 -1.80 -38.53
C ASP A 9 21.65 -3.09 -38.50
N ALA A 10 20.33 -2.95 -38.67
CA ALA A 10 19.38 -4.06 -38.65
C ALA A 10 19.51 -4.98 -39.88
N ARG A 11 19.93 -4.47 -41.05
CA ARG A 11 20.05 -5.27 -42.28
C ARG A 11 21.23 -6.24 -42.19
N THR A 12 22.35 -5.75 -41.67
CA THR A 12 23.51 -6.61 -41.38
C THR A 12 23.15 -7.67 -40.33
N LEU A 13 22.40 -7.33 -39.29
CA LEU A 13 21.92 -8.30 -38.31
C LEU A 13 21.03 -9.39 -38.96
N ALA A 14 20.06 -8.99 -39.79
CA ALA A 14 19.19 -9.93 -40.50
C ALA A 14 19.97 -10.90 -41.41
N LYS A 15 20.99 -10.39 -42.13
CA LYS A 15 21.90 -11.23 -42.94
C LYS A 15 22.61 -12.29 -42.09
N HIS A 16 23.17 -11.89 -40.94
CA HIS A 16 23.86 -12.81 -40.03
C HIS A 16 22.91 -13.79 -39.35
N LEU A 17 21.67 -13.40 -39.05
CA LEU A 17 20.61 -14.30 -38.56
C LEU A 17 20.30 -15.40 -39.56
N VAL A 18 20.06 -15.04 -40.83
CA VAL A 18 19.78 -16.03 -41.88
C VAL A 18 20.97 -16.96 -42.10
N ALA A 19 22.19 -16.42 -42.18
CA ALA A 19 23.41 -17.21 -42.39
C ALA A 19 23.72 -18.19 -41.25
N ASN A 20 23.26 -17.89 -40.03
CA ASN A 20 23.47 -18.74 -38.86
C ASN A 20 22.20 -19.51 -38.46
N HIS A 21 21.26 -19.74 -39.40
CA HIS A 21 20.03 -20.50 -39.16
C HIS A 21 19.20 -19.99 -37.96
N CYS A 22 19.11 -18.67 -37.83
CA CYS A 22 18.42 -17.96 -36.74
C CYS A 22 18.95 -18.27 -35.33
N ASP A 23 20.15 -18.86 -35.20
CA ASP A 23 20.84 -18.97 -33.91
C ASP A 23 21.33 -17.59 -33.48
N PHE A 24 20.60 -16.95 -32.57
CA PHE A 24 20.86 -15.59 -32.13
C PHE A 24 22.29 -15.41 -31.61
N VAL A 25 22.80 -16.35 -30.80
CA VAL A 25 24.14 -16.24 -30.20
C VAL A 25 25.23 -16.29 -31.28
N LYS A 26 25.12 -17.23 -32.23
CA LYS A 26 26.06 -17.30 -33.36
C LYS A 26 25.95 -16.07 -34.26
N SER A 27 24.74 -15.57 -34.46
CA SER A 27 24.46 -14.39 -35.29
C SER A 27 25.08 -13.12 -34.71
N VAL A 28 24.96 -12.90 -33.39
CA VAL A 28 25.60 -11.77 -32.71
C VAL A 28 27.13 -11.87 -32.78
N LYS A 29 27.71 -13.07 -32.59
CA LYS A 29 29.16 -13.30 -32.75
C LYS A 29 29.66 -13.10 -34.17
N SER A 30 28.83 -13.39 -35.17
CA SER A 30 29.17 -13.19 -36.59
C SER A 30 29.04 -11.71 -36.97
N TYR A 31 27.98 -11.05 -36.50
CA TYR A 31 27.75 -9.61 -36.65
C TYR A 31 28.89 -8.78 -36.05
N SER A 32 29.38 -9.15 -34.86
CA SER A 32 30.44 -8.41 -34.16
C SER A 32 31.79 -8.40 -34.88
N LYS A 33 32.00 -9.31 -35.86
CA LYS A 33 33.17 -9.31 -36.74
C LYS A 33 33.08 -8.28 -37.86
N GLU A 34 31.86 -7.90 -38.26
CA GLU A 34 31.60 -6.94 -39.33
C GLU A 34 31.31 -5.53 -38.78
N LYS A 35 30.65 -5.44 -37.63
CA LYS A 35 30.31 -4.20 -36.94
C LYS A 35 30.78 -4.28 -35.50
N ILE A 36 31.61 -3.32 -35.08
CA ILE A 36 32.14 -3.28 -33.70
C ILE A 36 30.99 -3.22 -32.70
N MET A 37 31.02 -4.11 -31.71
CA MET A 37 30.12 -4.10 -30.57
C MET A 37 30.93 -3.84 -29.30
N LEU A 38 30.43 -2.95 -28.44
CA LEU A 38 31.02 -2.70 -27.12
C LEU A 38 30.28 -3.55 -26.09
N ALA A 39 31.02 -4.41 -25.40
CA ALA A 39 30.51 -5.13 -24.25
C ALA A 39 30.67 -4.25 -23.00
N ILE A 40 29.55 -3.94 -22.36
CA ILE A 40 29.53 -3.22 -21.08
C ILE A 40 29.08 -4.23 -20.04
N GLU A 41 29.97 -4.59 -19.13
CA GLU A 41 29.61 -5.37 -17.96
C GLU A 41 28.85 -4.48 -16.97
N ASN A 42 27.70 -4.96 -16.51
CA ASN A 42 26.87 -4.24 -15.55
C ASN A 42 26.53 -5.17 -14.39
N GLU A 43 27.27 -5.02 -13.30
CA GLU A 43 27.06 -5.77 -12.05
C GLU A 43 25.75 -5.39 -11.33
N THR A 44 25.12 -4.28 -11.74
CA THR A 44 23.83 -3.83 -11.22
C THR A 44 22.63 -4.31 -12.05
N TRP A 45 22.86 -5.16 -13.06
CA TRP A 45 21.76 -5.71 -13.86
C TRP A 45 20.85 -6.58 -13.01
N LEU A 46 19.57 -6.24 -13.01
CA LEU A 46 18.54 -6.97 -12.30
C LEU A 46 17.76 -7.83 -13.29
N ASP A 47 17.70 -9.13 -13.02
CA ASP A 47 16.98 -10.08 -13.85
C ASP A 47 15.55 -10.28 -13.33
N PHE A 48 14.58 -10.06 -14.21
CA PHE A 48 13.14 -10.22 -13.95
C PHE A 48 12.51 -11.28 -14.87
N GLY A 49 13.29 -12.01 -15.67
CA GLY A 49 12.80 -12.98 -16.64
C GLY A 49 12.28 -14.28 -16.01
N LEU A 50 12.68 -14.58 -14.77
CA LEU A 50 12.18 -15.70 -13.98
C LEU A 50 11.63 -15.20 -12.64
N MET A 51 10.57 -15.84 -12.14
CA MET A 51 9.97 -15.47 -10.84
C MET A 51 10.97 -15.51 -9.68
N THR A 52 11.88 -16.49 -9.68
CA THR A 52 12.95 -16.57 -8.67
C THR A 52 13.87 -15.36 -8.74
N ASN A 53 14.29 -14.99 -9.95
CA ASN A 53 15.21 -13.87 -10.18
C ASN A 53 14.52 -12.55 -9.87
N TYR A 54 13.23 -12.40 -10.15
CA TYR A 54 12.42 -11.26 -9.74
C TYR A 54 12.50 -11.01 -8.22
N PHE A 55 12.29 -12.05 -7.40
CA PHE A 55 12.33 -11.89 -5.95
C PHE A 55 13.75 -11.61 -5.41
N HIS A 56 14.78 -12.16 -6.05
CA HIS A 56 16.17 -11.81 -5.73
C HIS A 56 16.52 -10.36 -6.13
N SER A 57 16.10 -9.93 -7.32
CA SER A 57 16.28 -8.57 -7.83
C SER A 57 15.56 -7.54 -6.96
N LYS A 58 14.34 -7.85 -6.49
CA LYS A 58 13.56 -7.02 -5.56
C LYS A 58 14.32 -6.78 -4.26
N LYS A 59 14.92 -7.83 -3.69
CA LYS A 59 15.74 -7.73 -2.48
C LYS A 59 16.91 -6.75 -2.66
N ILE A 60 17.57 -6.76 -3.82
CA ILE A 60 18.69 -5.86 -4.16
C ILE A 60 18.22 -4.41 -4.32
N ILE A 61 17.06 -4.17 -4.94
CA ILE A 61 16.49 -2.81 -5.07
C ILE A 61 16.14 -2.25 -3.69
N SER A 62 15.50 -3.07 -2.84
CA SER A 62 15.09 -2.65 -1.50
C SER A 62 16.28 -2.27 -0.61
N THR A 63 17.48 -2.85 -0.80
CA THR A 63 18.69 -2.44 -0.07
C THR A 63 19.31 -1.13 -0.56
N GLN A 64 19.01 -0.70 -1.79
CA GLN A 64 19.61 0.51 -2.39
C GLN A 64 18.81 1.79 -2.14
N ARG A 65 17.52 1.72 -1.76
CA ARG A 65 16.72 2.90 -1.36
C ARG A 65 16.91 3.21 0.11
N SER A 66 17.82 4.14 0.37
CA SER A 66 18.12 4.74 1.67
C SER A 66 16.98 5.62 2.19
N PHE A 67 16.30 5.17 3.26
CA PHE A 67 15.77 5.96 4.38
C PHE A 67 15.40 4.94 5.48
N ASN A 68 16.22 4.89 6.55
CA ASN A 68 16.44 3.78 7.50
C ASN A 68 17.51 2.79 7.02
N GLU A 69 18.49 2.48 7.88
CA GLU A 69 19.53 1.47 7.62
C GLU A 69 18.91 0.07 7.58
N MET A 70 18.19 -0.24 6.51
CA MET A 70 17.67 -1.57 6.24
C MET A 70 18.82 -2.43 5.71
N GLN A 71 19.64 -2.97 6.62
CA GLN A 71 20.61 -3.99 6.27
C GLN A 71 19.89 -5.33 6.09
N ILE A 72 19.65 -5.72 4.84
CA ILE A 72 19.16 -7.07 4.54
C ILE A 72 20.34 -8.04 4.63
N SER A 73 20.62 -8.57 5.82
CA SER A 73 21.57 -9.65 6.01
C SER A 73 20.91 -10.97 5.63
N GLN A 74 21.28 -11.52 4.45
CA GLN A 74 20.87 -12.75 3.75
C GLN A 74 19.45 -13.33 3.94
N ASN A 75 18.84 -13.39 5.13
CA ASN A 75 17.47 -13.88 5.37
C ASN A 75 16.64 -13.02 6.34
N TYR A 76 17.13 -11.86 6.78
CA TYR A 76 16.41 -10.98 7.71
C TYR A 76 16.41 -9.52 7.24
N ILE A 77 15.36 -8.79 7.62
CA ILE A 77 15.23 -7.34 7.51
C ILE A 77 15.42 -6.77 8.91
N ILE A 78 16.38 -5.87 9.09
CA ILE A 78 16.54 -5.12 10.33
C ILE A 78 15.79 -3.80 10.21
N LYS A 79 14.90 -3.50 11.16
CA LYS A 79 14.18 -2.23 11.25
C LYS A 79 14.68 -1.41 12.43
N ASN A 80 15.22 -0.24 12.10
CA ASN A 80 15.64 0.80 13.04
C ASN A 80 15.04 2.14 12.59
N SER A 81 14.75 3.03 13.52
CA SER A 81 14.23 4.37 13.22
C SER A 81 14.60 5.35 14.33
N SER A 82 14.73 6.63 13.97
CA SER A 82 14.84 7.74 14.94
C SER A 82 13.56 7.94 15.74
N TRP A 83 12.40 7.45 15.26
CA TRP A 83 11.14 7.49 15.99
C TRP A 83 11.06 6.32 16.98
N THR A 84 11.70 6.49 18.14
CA THR A 84 11.87 5.45 19.15
C THR A 84 10.54 4.86 19.65
N GLU A 85 9.52 5.69 19.85
CA GLU A 85 8.23 5.24 20.37
C GLU A 85 7.49 4.33 19.37
N LYS A 86 7.58 4.61 18.07
CA LYS A 86 7.01 3.76 17.02
C LYS A 86 7.69 2.39 16.99
N ILE A 87 9.01 2.35 17.11
CA ILE A 87 9.76 1.10 17.18
C ILE A 87 9.43 0.30 18.45
N LYS A 88 9.32 0.96 19.62
CA LYS A 88 8.89 0.31 20.86
C LYS A 88 7.50 -0.30 20.73
N ALA A 89 6.58 0.43 20.11
CA ALA A 89 5.21 -0.03 19.88
C ALA A 89 5.15 -1.25 18.96
N GLU A 90 5.89 -1.23 17.85
CA GLU A 90 5.98 -2.38 16.93
C GLU A 90 6.57 -3.61 17.62
N LYS A 91 7.64 -3.44 18.41
CA LYS A 91 8.23 -4.53 19.21
C LYS A 91 7.22 -5.11 20.19
N ALA A 92 6.54 -4.24 20.95
CA ALA A 92 5.50 -4.66 21.88
C ALA A 92 4.37 -5.43 21.16
N TRP A 93 4.03 -5.04 19.92
CA TRP A 93 3.06 -5.78 19.12
C TRP A 93 3.51 -7.19 18.79
N PHE A 94 4.73 -7.37 18.27
CA PHE A 94 5.26 -8.70 17.96
C PHE A 94 5.47 -9.56 19.22
N GLU A 95 5.95 -8.97 20.31
CA GLU A 95 6.26 -9.68 21.56
C GLU A 95 5.00 -10.14 22.31
N ASN A 96 3.87 -9.46 22.13
CA ASN A 96 2.60 -9.80 22.76
C ASN A 96 1.60 -10.48 21.81
N LEU A 97 2.01 -10.85 20.60
CA LEU A 97 1.13 -11.47 19.62
C LEU A 97 0.75 -12.90 20.06
N PRO A 98 -0.55 -13.25 20.11
CA PRO A 98 -0.99 -14.61 20.42
C PRO A 98 -0.40 -15.68 19.48
N SER A 99 -0.15 -16.88 20.00
CA SER A 99 0.48 -17.97 19.24
C SER A 99 -0.28 -18.36 17.97
N THR A 100 -1.61 -18.28 18.00
CA THR A 100 -2.49 -18.53 16.84
C THR A 100 -2.29 -17.54 15.70
N LEU A 101 -1.75 -16.36 15.99
CA LEU A 101 -1.49 -15.30 15.01
C LEU A 101 -0.05 -15.31 14.47
N LEU A 102 0.88 -16.03 15.10
CA LEU A 102 2.29 -16.08 14.66
C LEU A 102 2.45 -16.61 13.23
N ILE A 103 1.56 -17.52 12.81
CA ILE A 103 1.51 -18.03 11.43
C ILE A 103 1.23 -16.92 10.39
N TYR A 104 0.60 -15.81 10.78
CA TYR A 104 0.33 -14.68 9.88
C TYR A 104 1.45 -13.65 9.85
N THR A 105 2.58 -13.87 10.52
CA THR A 105 3.69 -12.90 10.57
C THR A 105 5.00 -13.54 10.10
N PRO A 106 5.96 -12.76 9.57
CA PRO A 106 7.35 -13.20 9.49
C PRO A 106 7.90 -13.51 10.89
N LYS A 107 8.87 -14.41 11.01
CA LYS A 107 9.52 -14.64 12.30
C LYS A 107 10.14 -13.35 12.83
N TYR A 108 9.88 -13.05 14.10
CA TYR A 108 10.41 -11.90 14.81
C TYR A 108 11.68 -12.26 15.59
N PHE A 109 12.67 -11.37 15.58
CA PHE A 109 13.92 -11.50 16.30
C PHE A 109 14.21 -10.21 17.07
N THR A 110 14.35 -10.33 18.39
CA THR A 110 14.72 -9.21 19.25
C THR A 110 16.14 -8.73 18.94
N GLN A 111 16.32 -7.42 18.83
CA GLN A 111 17.62 -6.77 18.67
C GLN A 111 17.84 -5.74 19.79
N LYS A 112 19.13 -5.41 20.05
CA LYS A 112 19.50 -4.39 21.05
C LYS A 112 18.93 -3.02 20.69
N SER A 113 19.08 -2.62 19.44
CA SER A 113 18.42 -1.48 18.81
C SER A 113 17.42 -2.00 17.79
N GLY A 114 16.16 -1.52 17.84
CA GLY A 114 15.13 -1.97 16.91
C GLY A 114 14.78 -3.45 17.05
N TYR A 115 14.48 -4.08 15.90
CA TYR A 115 14.17 -5.50 15.78
C TYR A 115 14.48 -6.01 14.37
N ALA A 116 14.46 -7.33 14.19
CA ALA A 116 14.59 -7.95 12.88
C ALA A 116 13.41 -8.88 12.57
N LEU A 117 13.07 -8.99 11.29
CA LEU A 117 12.05 -9.90 10.76
C LEU A 117 12.65 -10.83 9.72
N GLU A 118 12.14 -12.05 9.60
CA GLU A 118 12.38 -12.93 8.46
C GLU A 118 12.06 -12.23 7.14
N TYR A 119 12.98 -12.29 6.18
CA TYR A 119 12.74 -11.80 4.83
C TYR A 119 11.88 -12.82 4.08
N LEU A 120 10.64 -12.44 3.77
CA LEU A 120 9.73 -13.26 2.98
C LEU A 120 9.80 -12.86 1.50
N TYR A 121 9.98 -13.86 0.63
CA TYR A 121 10.00 -13.68 -0.83
C TYR A 121 8.57 -13.74 -1.40
N HIS A 122 7.69 -12.89 -0.86
CA HIS A 122 6.30 -12.75 -1.31
C HIS A 122 6.04 -11.35 -1.85
N ASN A 123 5.03 -11.23 -2.71
CA ASN A 123 4.54 -9.92 -3.13
C ASN A 123 3.57 -9.39 -2.09
N THR A 124 3.62 -8.08 -1.88
CA THR A 124 2.57 -7.35 -1.16
C THR A 124 1.29 -7.37 -1.96
N LEU A 125 0.14 -7.24 -1.29
CA LEU A 125 -1.14 -7.08 -1.97
C LEU A 125 -1.18 -5.79 -2.78
N SER A 126 -0.45 -4.76 -2.35
CA SER A 126 -0.29 -3.50 -3.10
C SER A 126 0.30 -3.76 -4.49
N GLU A 127 1.39 -4.51 -4.55
CA GLU A 127 2.04 -4.88 -5.82
C GLU A 127 1.13 -5.74 -6.69
N LEU A 128 0.45 -6.73 -6.08
CA LEU A 128 -0.47 -7.61 -6.80
C LEU A 128 -1.70 -6.86 -7.31
N PHE A 129 -2.17 -5.84 -6.59
CA PHE A 129 -3.36 -5.06 -6.95
C PHE A 129 -3.08 -4.04 -8.05
N VAL A 130 -1.96 -3.35 -7.95
CA VAL A 130 -1.60 -2.27 -8.89
C VAL A 130 -0.96 -2.81 -10.16
N PHE A 131 -0.03 -3.76 -10.04
CA PHE A 131 0.79 -4.23 -11.16
C PHE A 131 0.46 -5.67 -11.59
N GLY A 132 -0.30 -6.40 -10.78
CA GLY A 132 -0.73 -7.75 -11.10
C GLY A 132 -1.95 -7.79 -12.03
N SER A 133 -2.18 -8.95 -12.63
CA SER A 133 -3.39 -9.26 -13.40
C SER A 133 -3.99 -10.58 -12.92
N LEU A 134 -4.20 -10.67 -11.60
CA LEU A 134 -4.76 -11.88 -10.98
C LEU A 134 -6.27 -11.99 -11.28
N PRO A 135 -6.78 -13.19 -11.63
CA PRO A 135 -8.21 -13.42 -11.80
C PRO A 135 -9.02 -13.22 -10.50
N ASP A 136 -10.30 -12.90 -10.63
CA ASP A 136 -11.25 -12.69 -9.52
C ASP A 136 -11.22 -13.82 -8.47
N PHE A 137 -11.21 -15.09 -8.92
CA PHE A 137 -11.24 -16.24 -8.00
C PHE A 137 -9.99 -16.32 -7.10
N ILE A 138 -8.85 -15.73 -7.51
CA ILE A 138 -7.65 -15.63 -6.67
C ILE A 138 -7.84 -14.53 -5.64
N TRP A 139 -8.39 -13.37 -6.02
CA TRP A 139 -8.71 -12.29 -5.09
C TRP A 139 -9.72 -12.72 -4.02
N ARG A 140 -10.72 -13.51 -4.39
CA ARG A 140 -11.64 -14.12 -3.41
C ARG A 140 -10.91 -14.96 -2.37
N LYS A 141 -9.92 -15.78 -2.77
CA LYS A 141 -9.09 -16.55 -1.83
C LYS A 141 -8.27 -15.64 -0.92
N ILE A 142 -7.66 -14.58 -1.47
CA ILE A 142 -6.92 -13.58 -0.70
C ILE A 142 -7.83 -12.93 0.35
N PHE A 143 -9.02 -12.47 -0.06
CA PHE A 143 -9.99 -11.84 0.84
C PHE A 143 -10.51 -12.79 1.93
N LEU A 144 -10.71 -14.06 1.62
CA LEU A 144 -11.06 -15.06 2.64
C LEU A 144 -9.92 -15.26 3.65
N SER A 145 -8.67 -15.35 3.21
CA SER A 145 -7.51 -15.43 4.12
C SER A 145 -7.38 -14.18 5.01
N ILE A 146 -7.65 -12.99 4.47
CA ILE A 146 -7.71 -11.76 5.27
C ILE A 146 -8.84 -11.82 6.30
N LYS A 147 -10.02 -12.28 5.89
CA LYS A 147 -11.18 -12.40 6.78
C LYS A 147 -10.90 -13.37 7.92
N ASP A 148 -10.23 -14.49 7.66
CA ASP A 148 -9.82 -15.44 8.69
C ASP A 148 -8.87 -14.80 9.71
N PHE A 149 -7.87 -14.04 9.25
CA PHE A 149 -6.97 -13.28 10.13
C PHE A 149 -7.74 -12.28 11.02
N LEU A 150 -8.62 -11.47 10.42
CA LEU A 150 -9.41 -10.47 11.15
C LEU A 150 -10.36 -11.13 12.16
N ASN A 151 -10.98 -12.26 11.81
CA ASN A 151 -11.84 -13.02 12.71
C ASN A 151 -11.05 -13.54 13.92
N ILE A 152 -9.83 -14.03 13.73
CA ILE A 152 -8.96 -14.49 14.84
C ILE A 152 -8.60 -13.30 15.74
N CYS A 153 -8.20 -12.17 15.15
CA CYS A 153 -7.89 -10.94 15.90
C CYS A 153 -9.09 -10.49 16.78
N ASP A 154 -10.31 -10.56 16.23
CA ASP A 154 -11.53 -10.17 16.95
C ASP A 154 -11.85 -11.09 18.13
N THR A 155 -11.24 -12.28 18.25
CA THR A 155 -11.42 -13.15 19.43
C THR A 155 -10.64 -12.68 20.65
N PHE A 156 -9.61 -11.84 20.47
CA PHE A 156 -8.80 -11.29 21.56
C PHE A 156 -9.31 -9.90 21.94
N LYS A 157 -10.12 -9.84 23.00
CA LYS A 157 -10.74 -8.61 23.49
C LYS A 157 -9.89 -7.92 24.56
N SER A 158 -10.08 -6.61 24.69
CA SER A 158 -9.52 -5.82 25.79
C SER A 158 -10.57 -4.86 26.37
N GLU A 159 -10.52 -4.69 27.69
CA GLU A 159 -11.29 -3.70 28.44
C GLU A 159 -10.52 -2.37 28.59
N ASP A 160 -9.33 -2.27 28.00
CA ASP A 160 -8.51 -1.07 28.06
C ASP A 160 -9.26 0.15 27.51
N LYS A 161 -9.12 1.28 28.20
CA LYS A 161 -9.50 2.57 27.62
C LYS A 161 -8.39 3.01 26.66
N LEU A 162 -8.73 3.07 25.37
CA LEU A 162 -7.86 3.47 24.27
C LEU A 162 -8.50 4.62 23.48
N ASN A 163 -7.68 5.53 22.97
CA ASN A 163 -8.20 6.64 22.16
C ASN A 163 -8.21 6.30 20.66
N PHE A 164 -9.41 6.17 20.11
CA PHE A 164 -9.67 6.05 18.67
C PHE A 164 -10.70 7.12 18.20
N ASN A 165 -10.63 8.34 18.73
CA ASN A 165 -11.49 9.45 18.31
C ASN A 165 -11.13 9.92 16.89
N TYR A 166 -11.83 9.38 15.89
CA TYR A 166 -11.60 9.67 14.48
C TYR A 166 -11.84 11.12 14.09
N GLN A 167 -12.94 11.71 14.57
CA GLN A 167 -13.30 13.09 14.22
C GLN A 167 -12.27 14.08 14.73
N GLU A 168 -11.87 13.95 16.01
CA GLU A 168 -10.86 14.82 16.61
C GLU A 168 -9.52 14.71 15.88
N LYS A 169 -9.08 13.48 15.59
CA LYS A 169 -7.87 13.23 14.80
C LYS A 169 -7.95 13.86 13.41
N THR A 170 -9.06 13.69 12.69
CA THR A 170 -9.25 14.29 11.37
C THR A 170 -9.20 15.81 11.44
N LEU A 171 -9.93 16.44 12.35
CA LEU A 171 -9.95 17.90 12.50
C LEU A 171 -8.57 18.46 12.86
N SER A 172 -7.83 17.80 13.75
CA SER A 172 -6.46 18.17 14.10
C SER A 172 -5.53 18.12 12.87
N ARG A 173 -5.62 17.05 12.07
CA ARG A 173 -4.84 16.86 10.85
C ARG A 173 -5.21 17.82 9.73
N LEU A 174 -6.49 18.18 9.59
CA LEU A 174 -6.92 19.19 8.62
C LEU A 174 -6.37 20.58 8.96
N LYS A 175 -6.27 20.94 10.25
CA LYS A 175 -5.61 22.19 10.66
C LYS A 175 -4.12 22.21 10.30
N GLU A 176 -3.44 21.07 10.41
CA GLU A 176 -2.04 20.92 9.98
C GLU A 176 -1.94 21.09 8.45
N PHE A 177 -2.80 20.40 7.69
CA PHE A 177 -2.85 20.50 6.24
C PHE A 177 -3.13 21.92 5.74
N ALA A 178 -4.09 22.61 6.36
CA ALA A 178 -4.43 24.01 6.07
C ALA A 178 -3.22 24.93 6.18
N LYS A 179 -2.43 24.76 7.25
CA LYS A 179 -1.19 25.54 7.47
C LYS A 179 -0.12 25.19 6.43
N GLN A 180 0.08 23.90 6.14
CA GLN A 180 1.08 23.45 5.18
C GLN A 180 0.78 23.93 3.75
N ARG A 181 -0.50 24.02 3.37
CA ARG A 181 -0.94 24.30 2.00
C ARG A 181 -1.57 25.67 1.78
N ASN A 182 -1.71 26.46 2.84
CA ASN A 182 -2.42 27.73 2.83
C ASN A 182 -3.84 27.61 2.26
N ILE A 183 -4.57 26.58 2.70
CA ILE A 183 -5.96 26.29 2.31
C ILE A 183 -6.90 26.73 3.44
N ASP A 184 -7.88 27.55 3.10
CA ASP A 184 -9.05 27.82 3.94
C ASP A 184 -9.97 26.59 3.97
N LEU A 185 -10.18 26.03 5.16
CA LEU A 185 -10.97 24.82 5.41
C LEU A 185 -12.49 25.05 5.33
N ASP A 186 -12.93 26.30 5.34
CA ASP A 186 -14.34 26.69 5.28
C ASP A 186 -14.79 27.09 3.86
N LYS A 187 -13.86 27.18 2.91
CA LYS A 187 -14.17 27.43 1.51
C LYS A 187 -14.52 26.12 0.76
N PRO A 188 -15.63 26.08 0.00
CA PRO A 188 -16.04 24.89 -0.74
C PRO A 188 -15.10 24.59 -1.92
N PHE A 189 -15.07 23.32 -2.31
CA PHE A 189 -14.31 22.84 -3.47
C PHE A 189 -15.24 22.55 -4.66
N ILE A 190 -14.65 22.39 -5.84
CA ILE A 190 -15.32 21.88 -7.03
C ILE A 190 -14.51 20.68 -7.51
N LEU A 191 -15.10 19.49 -7.53
CA LEU A 191 -14.47 18.27 -8.05
C LEU A 191 -15.08 17.94 -9.41
N ASN A 192 -14.28 17.94 -10.49
CA ASN A 192 -14.74 17.58 -11.84
C ASN A 192 -16.03 18.32 -12.25
N HIS A 193 -16.07 19.63 -12.02
CA HIS A 193 -17.23 20.52 -12.25
C HIS A 193 -18.42 20.35 -11.29
N THR A 194 -18.36 19.42 -10.33
CA THR A 194 -19.38 19.22 -9.31
C THR A 194 -19.04 19.98 -8.03
N PRO A 195 -19.92 20.85 -7.51
CA PRO A 195 -19.72 21.53 -6.23
C PRO A 195 -19.61 20.54 -5.07
N GLN A 196 -18.66 20.78 -4.18
CA GLN A 196 -18.40 19.98 -2.99
C GLN A 196 -18.39 20.87 -1.74
N PRO A 197 -18.76 20.33 -0.56
CA PRO A 197 -18.70 21.07 0.69
C PRO A 197 -17.26 21.47 1.02
N SER A 198 -17.12 22.45 1.91
CA SER A 198 -15.82 22.74 2.53
C SER A 198 -15.32 21.54 3.34
N LEU A 199 -14.05 21.51 3.72
CA LEU A 199 -13.50 20.38 4.47
C LEU A 199 -14.09 20.28 5.88
N ASN A 200 -14.33 21.42 6.53
CA ASN A 200 -15.01 21.45 7.83
C ASN A 200 -16.47 20.98 7.70
N GLU A 201 -17.17 21.41 6.66
CA GLU A 201 -18.54 20.98 6.40
C GLU A 201 -18.61 19.49 6.05
N LEU A 202 -17.67 18.98 5.24
CA LEU A 202 -17.55 17.57 4.92
C LEU A 202 -17.47 16.72 6.19
N VAL A 203 -16.52 17.05 7.09
CA VAL A 203 -16.37 16.36 8.37
C VAL A 203 -17.65 16.45 9.20
N LYS A 204 -18.27 17.63 9.29
CA LYS A 204 -19.51 17.83 10.05
C LYS A 204 -20.66 16.95 9.52
N GLN A 205 -20.83 16.88 8.20
CA GLN A 205 -21.88 16.10 7.56
C GLN A 205 -21.66 14.58 7.66
N THR A 206 -20.41 14.12 7.79
CA THR A 206 -20.10 12.69 7.83
C THR A 206 -19.90 12.14 9.24
N SER A 207 -19.57 12.97 10.23
CA SER A 207 -19.18 12.51 11.57
C SER A 207 -20.28 11.69 12.28
N GLU A 208 -21.55 11.94 12.00
CA GLU A 208 -22.67 11.17 12.58
C GLU A 208 -22.72 9.71 12.10
N PHE A 209 -22.10 9.41 10.95
CA PHE A 209 -22.04 8.05 10.40
C PHE A 209 -20.79 7.28 10.85
N LEU A 210 -19.86 7.90 11.59
CA LEU A 210 -18.69 7.17 12.10
C LEU A 210 -19.11 6.00 12.99
N PRO A 211 -18.37 4.87 12.96
CA PRO A 211 -18.70 3.71 13.78
C PRO A 211 -18.59 4.04 15.27
N SER A 212 -19.57 3.56 16.04
CA SER A 212 -19.51 3.58 17.50
C SER A 212 -18.59 2.46 17.99
N ILE A 213 -17.58 2.84 18.77
CA ILE A 213 -16.63 1.89 19.37
C ILE A 213 -17.27 1.31 20.62
N LYS A 214 -17.62 0.01 20.56
CA LYS A 214 -18.24 -0.71 21.70
C LYS A 214 -17.23 -1.51 22.51
N GLU A 215 -16.22 -2.04 21.83
CA GLU A 215 -15.26 -2.98 22.39
C GLU A 215 -13.96 -2.87 21.59
N PHE A 216 -12.83 -3.02 22.26
CA PHE A 216 -11.53 -3.11 21.62
C PHE A 216 -11.12 -4.57 21.46
N SER A 217 -10.52 -4.88 20.31
CA SER A 217 -9.92 -6.19 20.06
C SER A 217 -8.52 -6.01 19.47
N LEU A 218 -7.79 -7.12 19.33
CA LEU A 218 -6.46 -7.08 18.73
C LEU A 218 -6.56 -6.49 17.33
N ILE A 219 -5.71 -5.53 17.00
CA ILE A 219 -5.62 -4.95 15.66
C ILE A 219 -4.18 -4.87 15.19
N HIS A 220 -3.97 -4.87 13.88
CA HIS A 220 -2.71 -4.47 13.27
C HIS A 220 -2.52 -2.95 13.37
N GLY A 221 -3.59 -2.18 13.17
CA GLY A 221 -3.64 -0.72 13.26
C GLY A 221 -3.06 0.03 12.06
N ASP A 222 -2.47 -0.68 11.09
CA ASP A 222 -2.12 -0.16 9.76
C ASP A 222 -2.33 -1.22 8.68
N PHE A 223 -3.51 -1.83 8.68
CA PHE A 223 -3.84 -3.02 7.88
C PHE A 223 -4.20 -2.68 6.41
N CYS A 224 -3.29 -2.01 5.71
CA CYS A 224 -3.41 -1.70 4.28
C CYS A 224 -2.63 -2.70 3.41
N PHE A 225 -2.90 -2.71 2.11
CA PHE A 225 -2.33 -3.66 1.15
C PHE A 225 -0.80 -3.65 1.07
N SER A 226 -0.13 -2.52 1.35
CA SER A 226 1.33 -2.47 1.39
C SER A 226 1.92 -3.29 2.54
N ASN A 227 1.17 -3.46 3.63
CA ASN A 227 1.59 -4.15 4.86
C ASN A 227 1.13 -5.61 4.92
N ILE A 228 0.57 -6.12 3.83
CA ILE A 228 0.09 -7.50 3.71
C ILE A 228 0.76 -8.13 2.49
N MET A 229 1.44 -9.25 2.69
CA MET A 229 1.94 -10.12 1.63
C MET A 229 1.05 -11.34 1.45
N TYR A 230 1.10 -11.98 0.29
CA TYR A 230 0.37 -13.23 0.04
C TYR A 230 1.31 -14.36 -0.35
N ASP A 231 1.25 -15.45 0.41
CA ASP A 231 1.87 -16.72 0.05
C ASP A 231 0.90 -17.55 -0.81
N PHE A 232 1.13 -17.57 -2.12
CA PHE A 232 0.34 -18.36 -3.05
C PHE A 232 0.41 -19.87 -2.80
N ARG A 233 1.51 -20.37 -2.22
CA ARG A 233 1.68 -21.81 -1.96
C ARG A 233 0.89 -22.21 -0.72
N GLY A 234 1.03 -21.44 0.36
CA GLY A 234 0.27 -21.63 1.60
C GLY A 234 -1.18 -21.17 1.53
N SER A 235 -1.56 -20.39 0.50
CA SER A 235 -2.85 -19.68 0.43
C SER A 235 -3.15 -18.85 1.67
N LEU A 236 -2.12 -18.12 2.14
CA LEU A 236 -2.14 -17.44 3.43
C LEU A 236 -1.53 -16.04 3.31
N ILE A 237 -2.13 -15.06 3.99
CA ILE A 237 -1.50 -13.75 4.15
C ILE A 237 -0.36 -13.75 5.17
N LYS A 238 0.56 -12.80 5.01
CA LYS A 238 1.62 -12.47 5.97
C LYS A 238 1.62 -10.96 6.21
N THR A 239 1.53 -10.53 7.45
CA THR A 239 1.37 -9.12 7.86
C THR A 239 2.60 -8.65 8.59
N TYR A 240 2.93 -7.38 8.42
CA TYR A 240 4.11 -6.75 9.01
C TYR A 240 3.89 -5.24 9.12
N ASP A 241 4.75 -4.58 9.88
CA ASP A 241 4.65 -3.13 10.16
C ASP A 241 3.35 -2.73 10.90
N PRO A 242 3.07 -3.33 12.08
CA PRO A 242 1.90 -2.96 12.87
C PRO A 242 2.04 -1.53 13.43
N ARG A 243 0.91 -0.89 13.75
CA ARG A 243 0.90 0.44 14.37
C ARG A 243 1.35 0.38 15.84
N GLY A 244 0.78 -0.52 16.63
CA GLY A 244 1.06 -0.73 18.06
C GLY A 244 0.73 0.45 18.99
N LEU A 245 0.01 1.47 18.49
CA LEU A 245 -0.28 2.72 19.19
C LEU A 245 -1.74 3.14 18.96
N ASP A 246 -2.39 3.67 19.99
CA ASP A 246 -3.64 4.41 19.83
C ASP A 246 -3.40 5.82 19.23
N PHE A 247 -4.37 6.73 19.31
CA PHE A 247 -4.23 8.08 18.75
C PHE A 247 -3.49 9.07 19.65
N ASP A 248 -3.35 8.77 20.94
CA ASP A 248 -2.56 9.58 21.90
C ASP A 248 -1.13 9.05 22.06
N GLY A 249 -0.80 7.93 21.42
CA GLY A 249 0.53 7.32 21.49
C GLY A 249 0.68 6.34 22.65
N LYS A 250 -0.41 5.87 23.26
CA LYS A 250 -0.38 4.76 24.21
C LYS A 250 -0.06 3.48 23.45
N ILE A 251 0.99 2.77 23.88
CA ILE A 251 1.37 1.47 23.33
C ILE A 251 0.30 0.44 23.69
N SER A 252 -0.26 -0.20 22.67
CA SER A 252 -1.21 -1.30 22.80
C SER A 252 -1.30 -2.10 21.51
N ILE A 253 -1.57 -3.40 21.64
CA ILE A 253 -1.92 -4.27 20.50
C ILE A 253 -3.42 -4.26 20.18
N PHE A 254 -4.20 -3.64 21.05
CA PHE A 254 -5.65 -3.56 20.95
C PHE A 254 -6.09 -2.23 20.34
N GLY A 255 -7.29 -2.20 19.78
CA GLY A 255 -7.92 -1.01 19.24
C GLY A 255 -9.26 -1.30 18.58
N ASP A 256 -9.80 -0.32 17.85
CA ASP A 256 -11.08 -0.49 17.17
C ASP A 256 -10.91 -1.36 15.92
N LYS A 257 -11.58 -2.51 15.89
CA LYS A 257 -11.54 -3.45 14.75
C LYS A 257 -11.99 -2.83 13.43
N ASN A 258 -12.88 -1.84 13.48
CA ASN A 258 -13.31 -1.13 12.27
C ASN A 258 -12.15 -0.37 11.62
N TYR A 259 -11.10 -0.03 12.38
CA TYR A 259 -9.94 0.69 11.87
C TYR A 259 -9.14 -0.13 10.87
N ASP A 260 -8.89 -1.42 11.16
CA ASP A 260 -8.20 -2.32 10.24
C ASP A 260 -9.03 -2.59 8.97
N LEU A 261 -10.33 -2.81 9.15
CA LEU A 261 -11.22 -3.01 8.02
C LEU A 261 -11.35 -1.73 7.16
N ALA A 262 -11.30 -0.53 7.76
CA ALA A 262 -11.27 0.74 7.04
C ALA A 262 -9.94 0.94 6.30
N LYS A 263 -8.80 0.54 6.88
CA LYS A 263 -7.49 0.54 6.20
C LYS A 263 -7.43 -0.41 5.01
N LEU A 264 -8.12 -1.54 5.11
CA LEU A 264 -8.30 -2.45 4.00
C LEU A 264 -9.21 -1.85 2.91
N THR A 265 -10.32 -1.25 3.31
CA THR A 265 -11.28 -0.57 2.42
C THR A 265 -10.64 0.62 1.71
N HIS A 266 -9.77 1.35 2.40
CA HIS A 266 -8.92 2.42 1.88
C HIS A 266 -8.00 1.94 0.75
N SER A 267 -7.50 0.71 0.84
CA SER A 267 -6.70 0.08 -0.21
C SER A 267 -7.57 -0.29 -1.42
N VAL A 268 -8.68 -1.02 -1.18
CA VAL A 268 -9.49 -1.63 -2.26
C VAL A 268 -10.48 -0.66 -2.90
N LEU A 269 -11.38 -0.06 -2.11
CA LEU A 269 -12.41 0.86 -2.60
C LEU A 269 -11.88 2.30 -2.70
N GLY A 270 -10.98 2.65 -1.79
CA GLY A 270 -10.28 3.92 -1.79
C GLY A 270 -9.21 4.02 -2.89
N LEU A 271 -8.74 2.90 -3.44
CA LEU A 271 -7.68 2.87 -4.46
C LEU A 271 -6.40 3.59 -4.02
N TYR A 272 -6.10 3.58 -2.71
CA TYR A 272 -4.93 4.24 -2.14
C TYR A 272 -3.62 3.81 -2.82
N ASP A 273 -3.44 2.51 -3.06
CA ASP A 273 -2.23 1.95 -3.64
C ASP A 273 -2.00 2.44 -5.09
N PHE A 274 -3.07 2.66 -5.85
CA PHE A 274 -2.99 3.26 -7.19
C PHE A 274 -2.51 4.71 -7.13
N ILE A 275 -2.98 5.48 -6.14
CA ILE A 275 -2.51 6.86 -5.91
C ILE A 275 -1.03 6.88 -5.50
N ILE A 276 -0.62 5.97 -4.60
CA ILE A 276 0.79 5.83 -4.20
C ILE A 276 1.68 5.49 -5.40
N ALA A 277 1.20 4.61 -6.28
CA ALA A 277 1.93 4.19 -7.47
C ALA A 277 1.88 5.20 -8.63
N GLY A 278 1.12 6.29 -8.52
CA GLY A 278 1.04 7.33 -9.55
C GLY A 278 0.05 7.08 -10.68
N PHE A 279 -0.87 6.11 -10.54
CA PHE A 279 -1.91 5.82 -11.53
C PHE A 279 -3.13 6.74 -11.35
N TYR A 280 -2.90 8.04 -11.45
CA TYR A 280 -3.94 9.06 -11.37
C TYR A 280 -3.55 10.29 -12.18
N GLU A 281 -4.57 11.05 -12.59
CA GLU A 281 -4.41 12.43 -13.06
C GLU A 281 -5.04 13.34 -12.01
N CYS A 282 -4.30 14.34 -11.53
CA CYS A 282 -4.84 15.30 -10.57
C CYS A 282 -4.23 16.68 -10.74
N GLU A 283 -5.10 17.69 -10.82
CA GLU A 283 -4.73 19.09 -10.81
C GLU A 283 -5.60 19.85 -9.81
N LEU A 284 -4.97 20.72 -9.02
CA LEU A 284 -5.64 21.65 -8.12
C LEU A 284 -5.30 23.07 -8.54
N LYS A 285 -6.33 23.85 -8.89
CA LYS A 285 -6.21 25.30 -9.14
C LYS A 285 -7.21 26.03 -8.26
N ASP A 286 -6.68 26.79 -7.30
CA ASP A 286 -7.43 27.39 -6.20
C ASP A 286 -8.23 26.33 -5.43
N TYR A 287 -9.51 26.19 -5.72
CA TYR A 287 -10.45 25.23 -5.10
C TYR A 287 -11.11 24.31 -6.15
N ASN A 288 -10.60 24.33 -7.38
CA ASN A 288 -11.04 23.45 -8.46
C ASN A 288 -10.09 22.26 -8.56
N LEU A 289 -10.62 21.07 -8.33
CA LEU A 289 -9.95 19.79 -8.47
C LEU A 289 -10.40 19.11 -9.76
N SER A 290 -9.44 18.83 -10.64
CA SER A 290 -9.59 17.83 -11.69
C SER A 290 -8.96 16.54 -11.18
N PHE A 291 -9.69 15.42 -11.25
CA PHE A 291 -9.22 14.15 -10.73
C PHE A 291 -9.76 12.97 -11.53
N LYS A 292 -8.87 12.05 -11.88
CA LYS A 292 -9.19 10.82 -12.59
C LYS A 292 -8.34 9.67 -12.07
N LEU A 293 -9.00 8.52 -11.88
CA LEU A 293 -8.36 7.22 -11.65
C LEU A 293 -8.71 6.31 -12.83
N GLU A 294 -7.73 5.57 -13.32
CA GLU A 294 -7.95 4.54 -14.34
C GLU A 294 -8.47 3.27 -13.68
N ILE A 295 -9.77 3.01 -13.82
CA ILE A 295 -10.45 1.84 -13.25
C ILE A 295 -10.91 0.95 -14.40
N ASN A 296 -10.33 -0.24 -14.51
CA ASN A 296 -10.72 -1.24 -15.50
C ASN A 296 -11.71 -2.27 -14.92
N GLU A 297 -12.26 -3.13 -15.79
CA GLU A 297 -13.23 -4.16 -15.40
C GLU A 297 -12.70 -5.13 -14.34
N ASN A 298 -11.39 -5.44 -14.36
CA ASN A 298 -10.78 -6.31 -13.36
C ASN A 298 -10.79 -5.66 -11.97
N ILE A 299 -10.46 -4.38 -11.86
CA ILE A 299 -10.52 -3.63 -10.59
C ILE A 299 -11.96 -3.61 -10.07
N ILE A 300 -12.95 -3.38 -10.94
CA ILE A 300 -14.37 -3.39 -10.57
C ILE A 300 -14.77 -4.77 -10.03
N ALA A 301 -14.36 -5.86 -10.68
CA ALA A 301 -14.64 -7.21 -10.22
C ALA A 301 -14.05 -7.48 -8.81
N ILE A 302 -12.79 -7.06 -8.58
CA ILE A 302 -12.12 -7.18 -7.28
C ILE A 302 -12.86 -6.37 -6.20
N GLN A 303 -13.26 -5.14 -6.50
CA GLN A 303 -14.03 -4.30 -5.58
C GLN A 303 -15.39 -4.91 -5.24
N ASN A 304 -16.07 -5.53 -6.22
CA ASN A 304 -17.34 -6.22 -5.99
C ASN A 304 -17.16 -7.46 -5.10
N ALA A 305 -16.16 -8.30 -5.37
CA ALA A 305 -15.82 -9.44 -4.51
C ALA A 305 -15.49 -9.00 -3.08
N PHE A 306 -14.77 -7.88 -2.93
CA PHE A 306 -14.46 -7.29 -1.63
C PHE A 306 -15.73 -6.86 -0.88
N LYS A 307 -16.62 -6.10 -1.54
CA LYS A 307 -17.91 -5.68 -0.95
C LYS A 307 -18.76 -6.87 -0.52
N GLU A 308 -18.82 -7.92 -1.34
CA GLU A 308 -19.57 -9.15 -1.05
C GLU A 308 -19.06 -9.87 0.21
N ILE A 309 -17.74 -10.02 0.34
CA ILE A 309 -17.10 -10.79 1.43
C ILE A 309 -17.14 -10.03 2.76
N PHE A 310 -16.85 -8.72 2.73
CA PHE A 310 -16.70 -7.90 3.94
C PHE A 310 -17.95 -7.12 4.32
N LYS A 311 -18.97 -7.05 3.44
CA LYS A 311 -20.23 -6.34 3.67
C LYS A 311 -20.01 -4.90 4.13
N ILE A 312 -19.26 -4.17 3.32
CA ILE A 312 -18.88 -2.78 3.58
C ILE A 312 -20.14 -1.92 3.71
N ASP A 313 -20.29 -1.25 4.85
CA ASP A 313 -21.41 -0.36 5.11
C ASP A 313 -21.00 1.12 5.07
N LYS A 314 -22.01 1.98 5.22
CA LYS A 314 -21.84 3.43 5.22
C LYS A 314 -20.91 3.93 6.33
N ALA A 315 -20.92 3.28 7.49
CA ALA A 315 -20.09 3.69 8.62
C ALA A 315 -18.60 3.43 8.35
N LEU A 316 -18.30 2.28 7.76
CA LEU A 316 -16.96 1.91 7.36
C LEU A 316 -16.43 2.76 6.19
N MET A 317 -17.27 3.06 5.21
CA MET A 317 -16.92 3.99 4.13
C MET A 317 -16.67 5.41 4.66
N THR A 318 -17.44 5.84 5.67
CA THR A 318 -17.22 7.11 6.36
C THR A 318 -15.87 7.12 7.09
N LEU A 319 -15.55 6.05 7.82
CA LEU A 319 -14.23 5.93 8.46
C LEU A 319 -13.10 5.95 7.43
N THR A 320 -13.30 5.32 6.26
CA THR A 320 -12.35 5.36 5.13
C THR A 320 -12.15 6.78 4.60
N LEU A 321 -13.22 7.56 4.45
CA LEU A 321 -13.13 8.99 4.10
C LEU A 321 -12.30 9.77 5.14
N HIS A 322 -12.58 9.55 6.42
CA HIS A 322 -11.83 10.20 7.51
C HIS A 322 -10.35 9.82 7.51
N LEU A 323 -10.00 8.58 7.12
CA LEU A 323 -8.61 8.16 6.92
C LEU A 323 -7.93 9.03 5.86
N PHE A 324 -8.52 9.19 4.66
CA PHE A 324 -7.97 10.04 3.58
C PHE A 324 -7.80 11.49 4.00
N LEU A 325 -8.76 12.06 4.74
CA LEU A 325 -8.64 13.43 5.26
C LEU A 325 -7.50 13.54 6.29
N SER A 326 -7.40 12.58 7.21
CA SER A 326 -6.42 12.62 8.30
C SER A 326 -4.97 12.38 7.85
N MET A 327 -4.76 11.75 6.70
CA MET A 327 -3.44 11.48 6.14
C MET A 327 -2.90 12.60 5.26
N LEU A 328 -3.72 13.56 4.83
CA LEU A 328 -3.28 14.68 3.99
C LEU A 328 -1.96 15.31 4.47
N PRO A 329 -1.82 15.78 5.73
CA PRO A 329 -0.59 16.45 6.14
C PRO A 329 0.64 15.53 6.23
N LEU A 330 0.44 14.20 6.22
CA LEU A 330 1.52 13.20 6.26
C LEU A 330 2.20 12.99 4.91
N HIS A 331 1.58 13.46 3.82
CA HIS A 331 2.11 13.37 2.46
C HIS A 331 2.53 14.74 1.90
N ASN A 332 3.06 15.60 2.77
CA ASN A 332 3.53 16.94 2.38
C ASN A 332 4.81 16.92 1.50
N ASP A 333 5.46 15.75 1.39
CA ASP A 333 6.61 15.49 0.54
C ASP A 333 6.27 15.49 -0.96
N ASP A 334 5.01 15.20 -1.30
CA ASP A 334 4.52 15.19 -2.69
C ASP A 334 3.17 15.92 -2.78
N THR A 335 3.23 17.16 -3.24
CA THR A 335 2.05 18.02 -3.41
C THR A 335 1.02 17.45 -4.38
N LYS A 336 1.46 16.78 -5.47
CA LYS A 336 0.54 16.19 -6.45
C LYS A 336 -0.22 15.04 -5.83
N ARG A 337 0.49 14.18 -5.10
CA ARG A 337 -0.11 13.06 -4.37
C ARG A 337 -1.04 13.53 -3.26
N GLN A 338 -0.67 14.58 -2.53
CA GLN A 338 -1.53 15.19 -1.52
C GLN A 338 -2.84 15.73 -2.13
N ASN A 339 -2.78 16.34 -3.32
CA ASN A 339 -3.97 16.78 -4.06
C ASN A 339 -4.85 15.58 -4.48
N ALA A 340 -4.23 14.50 -4.95
CA ALA A 340 -4.96 13.29 -5.33
C ALA A 340 -5.68 12.67 -4.13
N PHE A 341 -5.07 12.62 -2.95
CA PHE A 341 -5.75 12.16 -1.74
C PHE A 341 -6.92 13.05 -1.32
N LEU A 342 -6.77 14.38 -1.47
CA LEU A 342 -7.86 15.32 -1.23
C LEU A 342 -9.04 15.08 -2.20
N ALA A 343 -8.75 14.98 -3.50
CA ALA A 343 -9.77 14.70 -4.50
C ALA A 343 -10.43 13.33 -4.30
N ASN A 344 -9.65 12.33 -3.91
CA ASN A 344 -10.15 11.00 -3.64
C ASN A 344 -11.05 10.94 -2.39
N ALA A 345 -10.80 11.78 -1.38
CA ALA A 345 -11.72 11.93 -0.24
C ALA A 345 -13.11 12.41 -0.70
N TYR A 346 -13.16 13.37 -1.63
CA TYR A 346 -14.42 13.82 -2.26
C TYR A 346 -15.04 12.73 -3.15
N ARG A 347 -14.25 11.97 -3.91
CA ARG A 347 -14.76 10.81 -4.65
C ARG A 347 -15.45 9.79 -3.73
N ILE A 348 -14.85 9.51 -2.58
CA ILE A 348 -15.44 8.59 -1.58
C ILE A 348 -16.71 9.19 -0.97
N TYR A 349 -16.75 10.50 -0.76
CA TYR A 349 -17.94 11.20 -0.32
C TYR A 349 -19.10 11.12 -1.33
N ASP A 350 -18.81 11.20 -2.63
CA ASP A 350 -19.83 11.03 -3.66
C ASP A 350 -20.38 9.59 -3.66
N LEU A 351 -19.53 8.57 -3.52
CA LEU A 351 -19.98 7.18 -3.35
C LEU A 351 -20.90 6.99 -2.13
N LEU A 352 -20.63 7.70 -1.03
CA LEU A 352 -21.47 7.67 0.17
C LEU A 352 -22.87 8.30 -0.05
N LYS A 353 -23.03 9.17 -1.05
CA LYS A 353 -24.32 9.79 -1.40
C LYS A 353 -25.14 8.90 -2.32
N GLU A 354 -24.50 8.18 -3.24
CA GLU A 354 -25.17 7.29 -4.20
C GLU A 354 -25.81 6.06 -3.52
N GLU A 355 -25.34 5.69 -2.33
CA GLU A 355 -25.92 4.60 -1.52
C GLU A 355 -27.13 5.05 -0.65
N ARG A 356 -27.60 6.30 -0.78
CA ARG A 356 -28.86 6.79 -0.17
C ARG A 356 -30.02 6.65 -1.13
#